data_AF-A0AAV7X314-F1
#
_entry.id   AF-A0AAV7X314-F1
#
_cell.length_a   1.000
_cell.length_b   1.000
_cell.length_c   1.000
_cell.angle_alpha   90.00
_cell.angle_beta   90.00
_cell.angle_gamma   90.00
#
_symmetry.space_group_name_H-M   'P 1'
#
loop_
_entity.id
_entity.type
_entity.pdbx_description
1 polymer ?
#
loop_
_entity_poly.entity_id
_entity_poly.type
_entity_poly.pdbx_seq_one_letter_code
_entity_poly.pdbx_strand_id
1 'polypeptide(L)' 'MDSSILEWWRARVDTYPRLQGLARKYLAIPATSTTSERLFSLGGNIITDTRCCLSDEHAEDLIFTASNRKYQT' A
#
# COMPACT_ATOMS: atom_id res chain seq x y z
N MET A 1 24.38 -3.68 -4.12
CA MET A 1 23.71 -3.48 -5.42
C MET A 1 22.40 -4.24 -5.35
N ASP A 2 21.33 -3.59 -4.90
CA ASP A 2 19.96 -4.12 -5.02
C ASP A 2 19.21 -3.07 -5.84
N SER A 3 19.39 -3.10 -7.15
CA SER A 3 18.59 -2.27 -8.04
C SER A 3 17.22 -2.91 -8.09
N SER A 4 16.21 -2.23 -7.54
CA SER A 4 14.85 -2.75 -7.48
C SER A 4 14.42 -3.18 -8.88
N ILE A 5 13.75 -4.32 -9.02
CA ILE A 5 13.27 -4.82 -10.32
C ILE A 5 12.38 -3.78 -11.03
N LEU A 6 11.72 -2.91 -10.27
CA LEU A 6 10.96 -1.76 -10.78
C LEU A 6 11.85 -0.71 -11.47
N GLU A 7 13.04 -0.43 -10.94
CA GLU A 7 14.01 0.49 -11.57
C GLU A 7 14.56 -0.10 -12.88
N TRP A 8 14.78 -1.42 -12.91
CA TRP A 8 15.21 -2.11 -14.13
C TRP A 8 14.18 -1.99 -15.25
N TRP A 9 12.88 -2.18 -14.92
CA TRP A 9 11.78 -1.96 -15.87
C TRP A 9 11.64 -0.49 -16.27
N ARG A 10 11.91 0.44 -15.34
CA ARG A 10 11.91 1.89 -15.61
C ARG A 10 13.05 2.32 -16.52
N ALA A 11 14.18 1.62 -16.54
CA ALA A 11 15.28 1.92 -17.45
C ALA A 11 15.07 1.36 -18.88
N ARG A 12 14.08 0.47 -19.08
CA ARG A 12 13.85 -0.27 -20.33
C ARG A 12 12.48 -0.02 -20.96
N VAL A 13 11.89 1.14 -20.65
CA VAL A 13 10.58 1.55 -21.19
C VAL A 13 10.62 1.64 -22.71
N ASP A 14 11.67 2.26 -23.26
CA ASP A 14 11.83 2.47 -24.70
C ASP A 14 12.00 1.15 -25.46
N THR A 15 12.61 0.15 -24.84
CA THR A 15 12.83 -1.17 -25.45
C THR A 15 11.59 -2.06 -25.40
N TYR A 16 10.79 -1.95 -24.32
CA TYR A 16 9.62 -2.82 -24.11
C TYR A 16 8.39 -2.07 -23.58
N PRO A 17 7.79 -1.14 -24.36
CA PRO A 17 6.71 -0.27 -23.87
C PRO A 17 5.45 -1.04 -23.44
N ARG A 18 5.13 -2.16 -24.10
CA ARG A 18 3.97 -3.00 -23.74
C ARG A 18 4.23 -3.89 -22.52
N LEU A 19 5.44 -4.46 -22.42
CA LEU A 19 5.78 -5.38 -21.34
C LEU A 19 6.04 -4.64 -20.02
N GLN A 20 6.54 -3.41 -20.10
CA GLN A 20 6.74 -2.54 -18.94
C GLN A 20 5.42 -2.18 -18.25
N GLY A 21 4.34 -1.94 -19.01
CA GLY A 21 3.01 -1.72 -18.44
C GLY A 21 2.49 -2.93 -17.65
N LEU A 22 2.70 -4.13 -18.18
CA LEU A 22 2.38 -5.39 -17.51
C LEU A 22 3.25 -5.57 -16.26
N ALA A 23 4.57 -5.44 -16.40
CA ALA A 23 5.51 -5.58 -15.29
C ALA A 23 5.19 -4.63 -14.14
N ARG A 24 4.88 -3.36 -14.43
CA ARG A 24 4.47 -2.38 -13.42
C ARG A 24 3.18 -2.82 -12.71
N LYS A 25 2.19 -3.33 -13.44
CA LYS A 25 0.92 -3.79 -12.87
C LYS A 25 1.12 -5.02 -11.97
N TYR A 26 1.89 -6.00 -12.41
CA TYR A 26 2.09 -7.25 -11.67
C TYR A 26 3.05 -7.11 -10.49
N LEU A 27 4.11 -6.30 -10.63
CA LEU A 27 5.08 -6.06 -9.57
C LEU A 27 4.58 -5.08 -8.50
N ALA A 28 3.56 -4.27 -8.80
CA ALA A 28 2.91 -3.41 -7.82
C ALA A 28 1.97 -4.19 -6.88
N ILE A 29 1.60 -5.42 -7.23
CA ILE A 29 0.80 -6.27 -6.37
C ILE A 29 1.75 -6.84 -5.31
N PRO A 30 1.55 -6.56 -4.01
CA PRO A 30 2.34 -7.18 -2.98
C PRO A 30 2.15 -8.70 -3.04
N ALA A 31 3.25 -9.44 -3.08
CA ALA A 31 3.23 -10.90 -3.16
C ALA A 31 2.62 -11.57 -1.90
N THR A 32 2.40 -10.81 -0.83
CA THR A 32 1.93 -11.31 0.46
C THR A 32 0.75 -10.50 1.00
N SER A 33 -0.13 -11.17 1.74
CA SER A 33 -1.23 -10.57 2.52
C SER A 33 -0.75 -9.66 3.64
N THR A 34 0.55 -9.60 3.90
CA THR A 34 1.15 -8.85 5.02
C THR A 34 0.77 -7.36 4.99
N THR A 35 0.52 -6.79 3.81
CA THR A 35 0.06 -5.39 3.68
C THR A 35 -1.37 -5.21 4.20
N SER A 36 -2.28 -6.14 3.87
CA SER A 36 -3.64 -6.16 4.40
C SER A 36 -3.66 -6.46 5.90
N GLU A 37 -2.84 -7.40 6.38
CA GLU A 37 -2.76 -7.73 7.81
C GLU A 37 -2.29 -6.54 8.63
N ARG A 38 -1.29 -5.78 8.14
CA ARG A 38 -0.84 -4.54 8.78
C ARG A 38 -1.95 -3.49 8.83
N LEU A 39 -2.76 -3.37 7.77
CA LEU A 39 -3.90 -2.46 7.73
C LEU A 39 -4.98 -2.89 8.74
N PHE A 40 -5.29 -4.18 8.83
CA PHE A 40 -6.24 -4.72 9.81
C PHE A 40 -5.75 -4.57 11.25
N SER A 41 -4.46 -4.79 11.53
CA SER A 41 -3.90 -4.53 12.87
C SER A 41 -3.97 -3.05 13.23
N LEU A 42 -3.69 -2.15 12.28
CA LEU A 42 -3.83 -0.70 12.49
C LEU A 42 -5.29 -0.31 12.75
N GLY A 43 -6.22 -0.86 11.96
CA GLY A 43 -7.66 -0.67 12.14
C GLY A 43 -8.14 -1.20 13.49
N GLY A 44 -7.68 -2.38 13.91
CA GLY A 44 -7.99 -2.95 15.23
C GLY A 44 -7.48 -2.08 16.39
N ASN A 45 -6.34 -1.40 16.22
CA ASN A 45 -5.87 -0.42 17.21
C ASN A 45 -6.71 0.87 17.22
N ILE A 46 -7.14 1.36 16.06
CA ILE A 46 -7.97 2.58 15.94
C ILE A 46 -9.38 2.31 16.48
N ILE A 47 -9.93 1.13 16.17
CA ILE A 47 -11.22 0.62 16.63
C ILE A 47 -10.98 -0.25 17.88
N THR A 48 -10.41 0.35 18.92
CA THR A 48 -10.35 -0.29 20.24
C THR A 48 -11.71 -0.16 20.95
N ASP A 49 -12.08 -1.13 21.79
CA ASP A 49 -13.34 -1.20 22.58
C ASP A 49 -13.71 0.13 23.29
N THR A 50 -12.70 0.93 23.67
CA THR A 50 -12.85 2.26 24.30
C THR A 50 -13.33 3.38 23.36
N ARG A 51 -13.49 3.13 22.05
CA ARG A 51 -13.97 4.07 21.02
C ARG A 51 -15.09 3.51 20.13
N CYS A 52 -15.89 2.56 20.63
CA CYS A 52 -17.01 1.92 19.92
C CYS A 52 -18.16 2.85 19.41
N CYS A 53 -18.09 4.17 19.61
CA CYS A 53 -19.05 5.15 19.06
C CYS A 53 -18.53 5.88 17.80
N LEU A 54 -17.46 5.38 17.17
CA LEU A 54 -17.01 5.92 15.90
C LEU A 54 -17.95 5.45 14.79
N SER A 55 -18.44 6.37 13.95
CA SER A 55 -19.13 5.94 12.72
C SER A 55 -18.14 5.25 11.78
N ASP A 56 -18.67 4.36 10.96
CA ASP A 56 -17.97 3.64 9.90
C ASP A 56 -17.16 4.59 9.00
N GLU A 57 -17.75 5.73 8.62
CA GLU A 57 -17.08 6.79 7.84
C GLU A 57 -15.85 7.37 8.57
N HIS A 58 -15.99 7.71 9.86
CA HIS A 58 -14.87 8.26 10.64
C HIS A 58 -13.77 7.23 10.90
N ALA A 59 -14.13 5.95 11.00
CA ALA A 59 -13.15 4.87 11.13
C ALA A 59 -12.31 4.73 9.85
N GLU A 60 -12.95 4.79 8.68
CA GLU A 60 -12.28 4.73 7.38
C GLU A 60 -11.32 5.92 7.20
N ASP A 61 -11.76 7.13 7.51
CA ASP A 61 -10.93 8.35 7.41
C ASP A 61 -9.69 8.30 8.31
N LEU A 62 -9.85 7.79 9.54
CA LEU A 62 -8.73 7.61 10.46
C LEU A 62 -7.76 6.54 9.97
N ILE A 63 -8.26 5.41 9.48
CA ILE A 63 -7.42 4.33 8.92
C ILE A 63 -6.65 4.84 7.69
N PHE A 64 -7.31 5.59 6.81
CA PHE A 64 -6.68 6.20 5.64
C PHE A 64 -5.59 7.20 6.04
N THR A 65 -5.89 8.12 6.95
CA THR A 65 -4.94 9.13 7.43
C THR A 65 -3.74 8.47 8.13
N ALA A 66 -3.99 7.49 8.99
CA ALA A 66 -2.94 6.77 9.72
C ALA A 66 -2.05 5.93 8.78
N SER A 67 -2.63 5.31 7.75
CA SER A 67 -1.90 4.52 6.76
C SER A 67 -1.01 5.38 5.86
N ASN A 68 -1.43 6.62 5.59
CA ASN A 68 -0.72 7.56 4.74
C ASN A 68 0.31 8.43 5.48
N ARG A 69 0.30 8.43 6.82
CA ARG A 69 1.24 9.21 7.64
C ARG A 69 2.72 8.99 7.27
N LYS A 70 3.08 7.78 6.84
CA LYS A 70 4.45 7.41 6.42
C LYS A 70 4.92 8.05 5.10
N TYR A 71 4.03 8.65 4.32
CA TYR A 71 4.37 9.32 3.06
C TYR A 71 4.46 10.85 3.19
N GLN A 72 4.23 11.40 4.40
CA GLN A 72 4.22 12.85 4.67
C GLN A 72 5.48 13.37 5.39
N THR A 73 6.45 12.50 5.70
CA THR A 73 7.78 12.82 6.24
C THR A 73 8.85 12.34 5.29
#